data_AF-A0A8T4UMJ7-F1
#
_entry.id   AF-A0A8T4UMJ7-F1
#
_cell.length_a   1.000
_cell.length_b   1.000
_cell.length_c   1.000
_cell.angle_alpha   90.00
_cell.angle_beta   90.00
_cell.angle_gamma   90.00
#
_symmetry.space_group_name_H-M   'P 1'
#
loop_
_entity.id
_entity.type
_entity.pdbx_description
1 polymer ?
#
loop_
_entity_poly.entity_id
_entity_poly.type
_entity_poly.pdbx_seq_one_letter_code
_entity_poly.pdbx_strand_id
1 'polypeptide(L)'
;MQEFVFLYPIPEIINFELGCKRWMNVKEPDLFKQKYKLLLNQCIDLRYRQKGFNINYALFNDTTLSDMIELHESDKILNVGMDFKTHTTKKSDGTYSYPNQDYIINQLGIVKVIRIAGFHMWDCVEKLAKRSYERGLNVLVDEDLTEFFTFLINKPNFDVNKFPNYLPDKKDKLSFELFMEVRKERPWLWQDY
;
A
#
# COMPACT_ATOMS: atom_id res chain seq x y z
N MET A 1 -12.71 8.38 13.63
CA MET A 1 -11.54 8.96 12.94
C MET A 1 -11.29 8.16 11.67
N GLN A 2 -10.73 8.82 10.64
CA GLN A 2 -10.39 8.19 9.37
C GLN A 2 -8.86 8.14 9.26
N GLU A 3 -8.30 6.96 9.08
CA GLU A 3 -6.86 6.74 9.03
C GLU A 3 -6.45 6.16 7.68
N PHE A 4 -5.43 6.73 7.07
CA PHE A 4 -4.72 6.10 5.96
C PHE A 4 -3.39 5.58 6.47
N VAL A 5 -3.08 4.33 6.20
CA VAL A 5 -1.83 3.68 6.58
C VAL A 5 -1.12 3.18 5.33
N PHE A 6 0.05 3.75 5.07
CA PHE A 6 0.96 3.28 4.02
C PHE A 6 2.03 2.40 4.65
N LEU A 7 2.03 1.12 4.31
CA LEU A 7 2.99 0.14 4.83
C LEU A 7 4.32 0.20 4.08
N TYR A 8 5.37 0.44 4.86
CA TYR A 8 6.79 0.33 4.48
C TYR A 8 7.21 1.10 3.22
N PRO A 9 6.88 2.40 3.09
CA PRO A 9 7.48 3.26 2.05
C PRO A 9 8.93 3.61 2.41
N ILE A 10 9.78 2.59 2.56
CA ILE A 10 11.20 2.69 2.86
C ILE A 10 12.02 2.65 1.57
N PRO A 11 13.24 3.20 1.54
CA PRO A 11 14.10 3.19 0.37
C PRO A 11 14.31 1.81 -0.25
N GLU A 12 14.48 0.77 0.55
CA GLU A 12 14.76 -0.60 0.09
C GLU A 12 13.62 -1.15 -0.77
N ILE A 13 12.38 -0.96 -0.34
CA ILE A 13 11.18 -1.44 -1.02
C ILE A 13 10.92 -0.59 -2.26
N ILE A 14 10.89 0.74 -2.12
CA ILE A 14 10.60 1.63 -3.26
C ILE A 14 11.66 1.49 -4.35
N ASN A 15 12.94 1.37 -4.00
CA ASN A 15 14.00 1.14 -4.99
C ASN A 15 13.86 -0.24 -5.65
N PHE A 16 13.39 -1.27 -4.94
CA PHE A 16 13.07 -2.56 -5.54
C PHE A 16 11.93 -2.43 -6.56
N GLU A 17 10.85 -1.71 -6.23
CA GLU A 17 9.73 -1.47 -7.15
C GLU A 17 10.18 -0.71 -8.41
N LEU A 18 10.96 0.37 -8.24
CA LEU A 18 11.55 1.16 -9.32
C LEU A 18 12.62 0.40 -10.13
N GLY A 19 13.24 -0.62 -9.54
CA GLY A 19 14.26 -1.45 -10.19
C GLY A 19 13.67 -2.63 -10.96
N CYS A 20 12.41 -2.99 -10.72
CA CYS A 20 11.76 -4.14 -11.31
C CYS A 20 11.42 -3.87 -12.79
N LYS A 21 12.38 -4.16 -13.68
CA LYS A 21 12.23 -3.99 -15.15
C LYS A 21 10.99 -4.66 -15.74
N ARG A 22 10.47 -5.70 -15.09
CA ARG A 22 9.24 -6.40 -15.49
C ARG A 22 8.00 -5.49 -15.41
N TRP A 23 8.06 -4.41 -14.61
CA TRP A 23 6.99 -3.43 -14.43
C TRP A 23 7.25 -2.12 -15.19
N MET A 24 8.47 -1.99 -15.73
CA MET A 24 8.99 -0.78 -16.32
C MET A 24 9.60 -1.10 -17.69
N ASN A 25 8.79 -1.06 -18.74
CA ASN A 25 9.29 -0.87 -20.12
C ASN A 25 9.81 0.56 -20.29
N VAL A 26 10.69 1.01 -19.40
CA VAL A 26 11.07 2.41 -19.24
C VAL A 26 12.40 2.64 -19.92
N LYS A 27 12.37 3.46 -20.98
CA LYS A 27 13.58 3.93 -21.69
C LYS A 27 14.31 5.04 -20.92
N GLU A 28 13.63 5.69 -19.96
CA GLU A 28 14.11 6.86 -19.22
C GLU A 28 13.83 6.74 -17.70
N PRO A 29 14.72 6.05 -16.95
CA PRO A 29 14.49 5.72 -15.54
C PRO A 29 14.29 6.93 -14.63
N ASP A 30 15.03 8.02 -14.85
CA ASP A 30 14.93 9.22 -14.00
C ASP A 30 13.60 9.95 -14.16
N LEU A 31 13.09 10.05 -15.40
CA LEU A 31 11.78 10.63 -15.69
C LEU A 31 10.66 9.79 -15.07
N PHE A 32 10.80 8.45 -15.10
CA PHE A 32 9.85 7.58 -14.43
C PHE A 32 9.89 7.76 -12.91
N LYS A 33 11.08 7.87 -12.29
CA LYS A 33 11.22 8.12 -10.85
C LYS A 33 10.55 9.44 -10.44
N GLN A 34 10.74 10.50 -11.22
CA GLN A 34 10.07 11.79 -11.00
C GLN A 34 8.54 11.67 -11.11
N LYS A 35 8.06 10.97 -12.15
CA LYS A 35 6.62 10.70 -12.34
C LYS A 35 6.04 9.88 -11.18
N TYR A 36 6.73 8.82 -10.75
CA TYR A 36 6.33 7.99 -9.61
C TYR A 36 6.17 8.84 -8.36
N LYS A 37 7.19 9.63 -8.01
CA LYS A 37 7.16 10.52 -6.84
C LYS A 37 5.99 11.50 -6.91
N LEU A 38 5.82 12.19 -8.04
CA LEU A 38 4.75 13.17 -8.22
C LEU A 38 3.38 12.52 -8.05
N LEU A 39 3.11 11.43 -8.78
CA LEU A 39 1.80 10.81 -8.78
C LEU A 39 1.47 10.11 -7.46
N LEU A 40 2.47 9.55 -6.77
CA LEU A 40 2.27 8.87 -5.48
C LEU A 40 1.77 9.86 -4.44
N ASN A 41 2.47 10.99 -4.31
CA ASN A 41 2.10 12.05 -3.36
C ASN A 41 0.75 12.70 -3.73
N GLN A 42 0.47 12.89 -5.03
CA GLN A 42 -0.85 13.34 -5.48
C GLN A 42 -1.96 12.36 -5.11
N CYS A 43 -1.75 11.05 -5.25
CA CYS A 43 -2.73 10.06 -4.84
C CYS A 43 -2.99 10.11 -3.34
N ILE A 44 -1.93 10.14 -2.53
CA ILE A 44 -2.07 10.21 -1.07
C ILE A 44 -2.83 11.48 -0.66
N ASP A 45 -2.49 12.61 -1.27
CA ASP A 45 -3.12 13.89 -0.96
C ASP A 45 -4.60 13.92 -1.34
N LEU A 46 -4.91 13.62 -2.60
CA LEU A 46 -6.25 13.76 -3.16
C LEU A 46 -7.20 12.66 -2.70
N ARG A 47 -6.70 11.42 -2.48
CA ARG A 47 -7.54 10.29 -2.06
C ARG A 47 -7.79 10.31 -0.55
N TYR A 48 -6.88 10.87 0.25
CA TYR A 48 -6.94 10.75 1.71
C TYR A 48 -6.82 12.07 2.43
N ARG A 49 -5.72 12.82 2.24
CA ARG A 49 -5.43 14.01 3.05
C ARG A 49 -6.54 15.05 2.91
N GLN A 50 -6.92 15.40 1.68
CA GLN A 50 -8.01 16.34 1.39
C GLN A 50 -9.40 15.81 1.79
N LYS A 51 -9.53 14.49 2.00
CA LYS A 51 -10.77 13.84 2.45
C LYS A 51 -10.82 13.64 3.97
N GLY A 52 -9.92 14.29 4.71
CA GLY A 52 -9.91 14.30 6.16
C GLY A 52 -9.40 13.00 6.79
N PHE A 53 -8.58 12.24 6.07
CA PHE A 53 -7.82 11.14 6.65
C PHE A 53 -6.55 11.66 7.32
N ASN A 54 -6.24 11.14 8.49
CA ASN A 54 -4.90 11.24 9.05
C ASN A 54 -3.97 10.31 8.27
N ILE A 55 -2.81 10.82 7.86
CA ILE A 55 -1.84 10.07 7.06
C ILE A 55 -0.80 9.45 7.99
N ASN A 56 -0.61 8.14 7.88
CA ASN A 56 0.34 7.39 8.70
C ASN A 56 1.25 6.53 7.81
N TYR A 57 2.54 6.60 8.06
CA TYR A 57 3.56 5.79 7.40
C TYR A 57 4.10 4.78 8.41
N ALA A 58 3.86 3.48 8.17
CA ALA A 58 4.33 2.42 9.06
C ALA A 58 5.70 1.91 8.60
N LEU A 59 6.71 2.04 9.45
CA LEU A 59 8.11 1.73 9.15
C LEU A 59 8.67 0.67 10.10
N PHE A 60 9.68 -0.04 9.64
CA PHE A 60 10.53 -0.87 10.50
C PHE A 60 11.40 0.01 11.38
N ASN A 61 11.72 -0.48 12.59
CA ASN A 61 12.37 0.32 13.64
C ASN A 61 13.74 0.88 13.26
N ASP A 62 14.44 0.22 12.33
CA ASP A 62 15.79 0.55 11.85
C ASP A 62 15.80 1.20 10.46
N THR A 63 14.63 1.60 9.96
CA THR A 63 14.46 2.18 8.62
C THR A 63 14.01 3.63 8.67
N THR A 64 14.15 4.32 7.54
CA THR A 64 13.70 5.70 7.37
C THR A 64 12.64 5.77 6.27
N LEU A 65 11.83 6.83 6.30
CA LEU A 65 10.89 7.12 5.24
C LEU A 65 11.66 7.45 3.94
N SER A 66 11.23 6.88 2.81
CA SER A 66 11.84 7.17 1.52
C SER A 66 11.67 8.64 1.12
N ASP A 67 12.69 9.17 0.42
CA ASP A 67 12.68 10.48 -0.24
C ASP A 67 11.65 10.61 -1.37
N MET A 68 11.00 9.51 -1.76
CA MET A 68 9.86 9.50 -2.68
C MET A 68 8.55 9.94 -2.00
N ILE A 69 8.51 10.01 -0.67
CA ILE A 69 7.35 10.48 0.09
C ILE A 69 7.56 11.94 0.51
N GLU A 70 6.54 12.76 0.30
CA GLU A 70 6.47 14.13 0.80
C GLU A 70 5.76 14.12 2.16
N LEU A 71 6.56 14.16 3.22
CA LEU A 71 6.07 14.16 4.59
C LEU A 71 5.52 15.53 4.96
N HIS A 72 4.25 15.60 5.37
CA HIS A 72 3.65 16.83 5.89
C HIS A 72 3.72 16.86 7.43
N GLU A 73 3.65 18.06 8.03
CA GLU A 73 3.71 18.23 9.49
C GLU A 73 2.62 17.47 10.26
N SER A 74 1.45 17.28 9.63
CA SER A 74 0.33 16.53 10.20
C SER A 74 0.45 15.02 10.08
N ASP A 75 1.36 14.54 9.24
CA ASP A 75 1.52 13.11 8.97
C ASP A 75 2.27 12.45 10.14
N LYS A 76 2.02 11.16 10.37
CA LYS A 76 2.65 10.40 11.46
C LYS A 76 3.52 9.27 10.93
N ILE A 77 4.63 9.02 11.61
CA ILE A 77 5.43 7.82 11.42
C ILE A 77 5.11 6.85 12.55
N LEU A 78 4.73 5.62 12.19
CA LEU A 78 4.47 4.53 13.12
C LEU A 78 5.62 3.55 13.07
N ASN A 79 6.13 3.12 14.23
CA ASN A 79 7.07 2.02 14.30
C ASN A 79 6.30 0.71 14.39
N VAL A 80 6.67 -0.30 13.61
CA VAL A 80 5.96 -1.59 13.62
C VAL A 80 6.49 -2.57 14.67
N GLY A 81 7.50 -2.17 15.45
CA GLY A 81 8.03 -2.98 16.56
C GLY A 81 8.94 -4.11 16.09
N MET A 82 9.46 -4.03 14.87
CA MET A 82 10.34 -5.01 14.25
C MET A 82 11.33 -4.29 13.34
N ASP A 83 12.56 -4.78 13.28
CA ASP A 83 13.58 -4.31 12.33
C ASP A 83 13.43 -5.01 10.96
N PHE A 84 13.86 -4.34 9.90
CA PHE A 84 13.68 -4.80 8.53
C PHE A 84 14.42 -6.12 8.28
N LYS A 85 15.63 -6.25 8.81
CA LYS A 85 16.44 -7.46 8.64
C LYS A 85 15.76 -8.69 9.25
N THR A 86 15.20 -8.57 10.45
CA THR A 86 14.44 -9.64 11.10
C THR A 86 13.22 -10.03 10.27
N HIS A 87 12.51 -9.06 9.69
CA HIS A 87 11.36 -9.32 8.84
C HIS A 87 11.75 -10.07 7.56
N THR A 88 12.85 -9.69 6.91
CA THR A 88 13.29 -10.28 5.64
C THR A 88 14.18 -11.51 5.78
N THR A 89 14.46 -11.98 7.01
CA THR A 89 15.27 -13.17 7.25
C THR A 89 14.37 -14.40 7.44
N LYS A 90 14.54 -15.38 6.55
CA LYS A 90 13.82 -16.66 6.63
C LYS A 90 14.31 -17.44 7.85
N LYS A 91 13.36 -17.90 8.68
CA LYS A 91 13.63 -18.76 9.84
C LYS A 91 14.00 -20.18 9.40
N SER A 92 14.48 -20.97 10.35
CA SER A 92 14.85 -22.38 10.14
C SER A 92 13.69 -23.26 9.67
N ASP A 93 12.45 -22.95 10.05
CA ASP A 93 11.22 -23.63 9.61
C ASP A 93 10.74 -23.16 8.22
N GLY A 94 11.45 -22.22 7.61
CA GLY A 94 11.14 -21.65 6.32
C GLY A 94 10.11 -20.53 6.33
N THR A 95 9.66 -20.07 7.49
CA THR A 95 8.74 -18.93 7.62
C THR A 95 9.46 -17.59 7.79
N TYR A 96 8.74 -16.48 7.67
CA TYR A 96 9.25 -15.13 7.96
C TYR A 96 8.62 -14.58 9.25
N SER A 97 9.33 -13.70 9.94
CA SER A 97 8.76 -12.92 11.05
C SER A 97 7.89 -11.81 10.51
N TYR A 98 6.73 -11.56 11.12
CA TYR A 98 5.86 -10.44 10.76
C TYR A 98 5.65 -9.52 11.95
N PRO A 99 5.56 -8.20 11.72
CA PRO A 99 5.10 -7.27 12.74
C PRO A 99 3.72 -7.64 13.29
N ASN A 100 3.46 -7.29 14.54
CA ASN A 100 2.17 -7.51 15.17
C ASN A 100 1.15 -6.47 14.67
N GLN A 101 0.09 -6.93 13.98
CA GLN A 101 -0.93 -6.05 13.41
C GLN A 101 -1.68 -5.26 14.49
N ASP A 102 -1.95 -5.85 15.66
CA ASP A 102 -2.60 -5.14 16.76
C ASP A 102 -1.72 -4.03 17.32
N TYR A 103 -0.40 -4.24 17.35
CA TYR A 103 0.55 -3.21 17.77
C TYR A 103 0.50 -2.00 16.83
N ILE A 104 0.40 -2.20 15.52
CA ILE A 104 0.26 -1.12 14.54
C ILE A 104 -1.10 -0.42 14.72
N ILE A 105 -2.21 -1.17 14.77
CA ILE A 105 -3.56 -0.61 14.86
C ILE A 105 -3.75 0.18 16.16
N ASN A 106 -3.18 -0.28 17.27
CA ASN A 106 -3.32 0.40 18.57
C ASN A 106 -2.63 1.77 18.60
N GLN A 107 -1.59 2.01 17.79
CA GLN A 107 -0.94 3.32 17.69
C GLN A 107 -1.84 4.38 17.01
N LEU A 108 -2.83 3.95 16.22
CA LEU A 108 -3.78 4.84 15.56
C LEU A 108 -4.85 5.40 16.52
N GLY A 109 -4.98 4.82 17.71
CA GLY A 109 -6.01 5.20 18.68
C GLY A 109 -7.43 4.78 18.26
N ILE A 110 -8.40 5.70 18.35
CA ILE A 110 -9.81 5.40 18.08
C ILE A 110 -10.12 5.55 16.59
N VAL A 111 -10.06 4.44 15.87
CA VAL A 111 -10.31 4.37 14.42
C VAL A 111 -11.74 3.88 14.13
N LYS A 112 -12.39 4.49 13.13
CA LYS A 112 -13.67 3.99 12.57
C LYS A 112 -13.50 3.49 11.14
N VAL A 113 -12.72 4.22 10.36
CA VAL A 113 -12.45 3.96 8.95
C VAL A 113 -10.94 3.89 8.79
N ILE A 114 -10.45 2.85 8.13
CA ILE A 114 -9.04 2.68 7.79
C ILE A 114 -8.91 2.36 6.30
N ARG A 115 -7.95 3.03 5.66
CA ARG A 115 -7.52 2.77 4.28
C ARG A 115 -6.07 2.33 4.33
N ILE A 116 -5.73 1.26 3.63
CA ILE A 116 -4.41 0.63 3.74
C ILE A 116 -3.79 0.52 2.35
N ALA A 117 -2.52 0.88 2.25
CA ALA A 117 -1.71 0.77 1.04
C ALA A 117 -0.29 0.31 1.40
N GLY A 118 0.59 0.24 0.40
CA GLY A 118 1.99 -0.11 0.56
C GLY A 118 2.30 -1.55 0.22
N PHE A 119 3.33 -2.11 0.83
CA PHE A 119 3.98 -3.32 0.33
C PHE A 119 4.03 -4.42 1.40
N HIS A 120 3.81 -5.70 1.09
CA HIS A 120 3.27 -6.27 -0.14
C HIS A 120 1.75 -6.48 -0.02
N MET A 121 1.03 -6.33 -1.13
CA MET A 121 -0.43 -6.47 -1.23
C MET A 121 -0.94 -7.79 -0.61
N TRP A 122 -0.43 -8.92 -1.10
CA TRP A 122 -0.88 -10.26 -0.74
C TRP A 122 -0.21 -10.83 0.51
N ASP A 123 0.45 -9.97 1.28
CA ASP A 123 1.16 -10.39 2.49
C ASP A 123 0.93 -9.39 3.63
N CYS A 124 1.81 -8.40 3.79
CA CYS A 124 1.75 -7.46 4.90
C CYS A 124 0.49 -6.58 4.87
N VAL A 125 0.08 -6.10 3.69
CA VAL A 125 -1.14 -5.30 3.51
C VAL A 125 -2.37 -6.14 3.82
N GLU A 126 -2.49 -7.34 3.24
CA GLU A 126 -3.60 -8.25 3.50
C GLU A 126 -3.71 -8.61 4.98
N LYS A 127 -2.59 -8.90 5.66
CA LYS A 127 -2.58 -9.22 7.10
C LYS A 127 -3.11 -8.07 7.96
N LEU A 128 -2.67 -6.83 7.70
CA LEU A 128 -3.17 -5.67 8.44
C LEU A 128 -4.64 -5.39 8.12
N ALA A 129 -5.05 -5.50 6.86
CA ALA A 129 -6.42 -5.26 6.43
C ALA A 129 -7.38 -6.29 7.03
N LYS A 130 -7.03 -7.58 6.97
CA LYS A 130 -7.79 -8.65 7.60
C LYS A 130 -7.93 -8.41 9.10
N ARG A 131 -6.83 -8.13 9.80
CA ARG A 131 -6.88 -7.90 11.25
C ARG A 131 -7.70 -6.66 11.61
N SER A 132 -7.61 -5.60 10.81
CA SER A 132 -8.43 -4.39 10.98
C SER A 132 -9.92 -4.69 10.82
N TYR A 133 -10.27 -5.54 9.85
CA TYR A 133 -11.65 -5.96 9.61
C TYR A 133 -12.18 -6.83 10.76
N GLU A 134 -11.38 -7.78 11.25
CA GLU A 134 -11.71 -8.60 12.43
C GLU A 134 -11.96 -7.75 13.69
N ARG A 135 -11.35 -6.55 13.78
CA ARG A 135 -11.61 -5.58 14.85
C ARG A 135 -12.86 -4.72 14.63
N GLY A 136 -13.64 -4.99 13.59
CA GLY A 136 -14.88 -4.27 13.28
C GLY A 136 -14.66 -2.89 12.65
N LEU A 137 -13.48 -2.61 12.08
CA LEU A 137 -13.23 -1.35 11.38
C LEU A 137 -13.83 -1.38 9.96
N ASN A 138 -14.20 -0.21 9.44
CA ASN A 138 -14.47 -0.07 8.01
C ASN A 138 -13.14 -0.02 7.26
N VAL A 139 -12.77 -1.12 6.60
CA VAL A 139 -11.47 -1.32 5.94
C VAL A 139 -11.63 -1.31 4.43
N LEU A 140 -10.71 -0.65 3.73
CA LEU A 140 -10.49 -0.86 2.30
C LEU A 140 -9.00 -0.78 1.99
N VAL A 141 -8.50 -1.67 1.14
CA VAL A 141 -7.14 -1.60 0.61
C VAL A 141 -7.16 -0.80 -0.68
N ASP A 142 -6.29 0.20 -0.81
CA ASP A 142 -6.01 0.85 -2.09
C ASP A 142 -4.90 0.08 -2.80
N GLU A 143 -5.35 -0.89 -3.58
CA GLU A 143 -4.50 -1.76 -4.39
C GLU A 143 -3.70 -0.99 -5.42
N ASP A 144 -4.13 0.21 -5.82
CA ASP A 144 -3.36 0.98 -6.78
C ASP A 144 -2.06 1.49 -6.16
N LEU A 145 -2.02 1.69 -4.84
CA LEU A 145 -0.87 2.20 -4.10
C LEU A 145 -0.05 1.09 -3.41
N THR A 146 -0.10 -0.13 -3.97
CA THR A 146 0.79 -1.24 -3.59
C THR A 146 1.85 -1.45 -4.67
N GLU A 147 2.44 -2.64 -4.76
CA GLU A 147 3.36 -3.00 -5.84
C GLU A 147 2.78 -2.78 -7.26
N PHE A 148 1.44 -2.70 -7.40
CA PHE A 148 0.78 -2.44 -8.67
C PHE A 148 0.91 -1.00 -9.16
N PHE A 149 1.29 -0.05 -8.29
CA PHE A 149 1.37 1.37 -8.63
C PHE A 149 2.26 1.63 -9.85
N THR A 150 3.45 1.02 -9.87
CA THR A 150 4.43 1.16 -10.96
C THR A 150 3.86 0.84 -12.35
N PHE A 151 2.96 -0.13 -12.42
CA PHE A 151 2.28 -0.53 -13.65
C PHE A 151 1.09 0.38 -13.96
N LEU A 152 0.30 0.74 -12.94
CA LEU A 152 -0.93 1.51 -13.09
C LEU A 152 -0.68 2.95 -13.54
N ILE A 153 0.35 3.63 -13.04
CA ILE A 153 0.63 5.04 -13.40
C ILE A 153 0.95 5.27 -14.88
N ASN A 154 1.23 4.21 -15.63
CA ASN A 154 1.47 4.26 -17.07
C ASN A 154 0.20 4.01 -17.90
N LYS A 155 -0.94 3.71 -17.26
CA LYS A 155 -2.21 3.54 -17.95
C LYS A 155 -2.75 4.89 -18.43
N PRO A 156 -3.30 4.97 -19.66
CA PRO A 156 -3.86 6.22 -20.19
C PRO A 156 -5.00 6.81 -19.34
N ASN A 157 -5.73 5.95 -18.62
CA ASN A 157 -6.89 6.30 -17.80
C ASN A 157 -6.58 6.34 -16.30
N PHE A 158 -5.29 6.37 -15.91
CA PHE A 158 -4.90 6.49 -14.51
C PHE A 158 -5.38 7.83 -13.94
N ASP A 159 -6.12 7.78 -12.85
CA ASP A 159 -6.73 8.91 -12.16
C ASP A 159 -6.25 8.96 -10.71
N VAL A 160 -5.53 10.02 -10.38
CA VAL A 160 -4.95 10.24 -9.05
C VAL A 160 -6.03 10.42 -7.97
N ASN A 161 -7.25 10.83 -8.31
CA ASN A 161 -8.29 11.19 -7.32
C ASN A 161 -9.14 10.01 -6.84
N LYS A 162 -9.10 8.88 -7.57
CA LYS A 162 -9.96 7.72 -7.33
C LYS A 162 -9.17 6.42 -7.43
N PHE A 163 -9.69 5.39 -6.75
CA PHE A 163 -9.30 4.01 -6.92
C PHE A 163 -10.57 3.15 -6.84
N PRO A 164 -10.62 2.00 -7.54
CA PRO A 164 -9.53 1.39 -8.29
C PRO A 164 -9.29 2.03 -9.67
N ASN A 165 -8.03 2.07 -10.10
CA ASN A 165 -7.66 2.22 -11.51
C ASN A 165 -7.55 0.87 -12.24
N TYR A 166 -7.87 -0.20 -11.51
CA TYR A 166 -8.21 -1.59 -11.85
C TYR A 166 -7.36 -2.34 -12.90
N LEU A 167 -6.98 -3.56 -12.53
CA LEU A 167 -6.48 -4.62 -13.39
C LEU A 167 -7.04 -5.94 -12.91
N PRO A 168 -7.65 -6.79 -13.77
CA PRO A 168 -7.53 -6.83 -15.24
C PRO A 168 -8.63 -6.08 -16.00
N ASP A 169 -8.48 -5.95 -17.32
CA ASP A 169 -9.53 -5.37 -18.20
C ASP A 169 -10.83 -6.18 -18.07
N LYS A 170 -11.96 -5.52 -17.81
CA LYS A 170 -13.29 -6.16 -17.75
C LYS A 170 -13.66 -6.90 -19.04
N LYS A 171 -13.07 -6.51 -20.17
CA LYS A 171 -13.25 -7.18 -21.46
C LYS A 171 -12.60 -8.56 -21.50
N ASP A 172 -11.60 -8.81 -20.65
CA ASP A 172 -11.02 -10.13 -20.44
C ASP A 172 -11.78 -10.87 -19.32
N LYS A 173 -12.87 -11.51 -19.71
CA LYS A 173 -13.82 -12.15 -18.79
C LYS A 173 -13.15 -13.18 -17.88
N LEU A 174 -12.22 -14.00 -18.39
CA LEU A 174 -11.56 -15.03 -17.58
C LEU A 174 -10.65 -14.41 -16.52
N SER A 175 -9.83 -13.43 -16.90
CA SER A 175 -8.98 -12.72 -15.95
C SER A 175 -9.83 -12.00 -14.91
N PHE A 176 -10.94 -11.37 -15.32
CA PHE A 176 -11.85 -10.67 -14.41
C PHE A 176 -12.57 -11.61 -13.44
N GLU A 177 -13.04 -12.77 -13.90
CA GLU A 177 -13.64 -13.79 -13.04
C GLU A 177 -12.66 -14.30 -12.00
N LEU A 178 -11.42 -14.63 -12.40
CA LEU A 178 -10.36 -15.03 -11.47
C LEU A 178 -10.02 -13.91 -10.47
N PHE A 179 -10.00 -12.65 -10.94
CA PHE A 179 -9.80 -11.48 -10.11
C PHE A 179 -10.91 -11.31 -9.07
N MET A 180 -12.17 -11.52 -9.43
CA MET A 180 -13.29 -11.45 -8.49
C MET A 180 -13.34 -12.66 -7.55
N GLU A 181 -12.92 -13.84 -8.01
CA GLU A 181 -12.89 -15.06 -7.20
C GLU A 181 -11.99 -14.89 -5.97
N VAL A 182 -10.80 -14.33 -6.16
CA VAL A 182 -9.87 -14.10 -5.04
C VAL A 182 -10.39 -13.04 -4.06
N ARG A 183 -11.46 -12.30 -4.37
CA ARG A 183 -12.00 -11.24 -3.50
C ARG A 183 -13.21 -11.67 -2.67
N LYS A 184 -13.83 -12.82 -2.97
CA LYS A 184 -15.07 -13.27 -2.32
C LYS A 184 -14.96 -13.32 -0.79
N GLU A 185 -13.84 -13.83 -0.28
CA GLU A 185 -13.59 -13.97 1.16
C GLU A 185 -12.75 -12.82 1.74
N ARG A 186 -12.61 -11.72 1.00
CA ARG A 186 -11.74 -10.59 1.33
C ARG A 186 -12.52 -9.27 1.21
N PRO A 187 -13.44 -8.97 2.14
CA PRO A 187 -14.30 -7.77 2.06
C PRO A 187 -13.50 -6.46 2.04
N TRP A 188 -12.29 -6.43 2.61
CA TRP A 188 -11.38 -5.28 2.53
C TRP A 188 -10.81 -5.03 1.13
N LEU A 189 -11.04 -5.93 0.18
CA LEU A 189 -10.72 -5.79 -1.24
C LEU A 189 -11.97 -5.56 -2.10
N TRP A 190 -13.16 -5.42 -1.51
CA TRP A 190 -14.37 -5.20 -2.30
C TRP A 190 -14.50 -3.72 -2.65
N GLN A 191 -14.06 -3.36 -3.85
CA GLN A 191 -14.12 -1.99 -4.38
C GLN A 191 -15.23 -1.87 -5.44
N ASP A 192 -15.51 -0.64 -5.86
CA ASP A 192 -16.47 -0.35 -6.94
C ASP A 192 -15.80 -0.58 -8.30
N TYR A 193 -15.57 -1.85 -8.64
CA TYR A 193 -14.83 -2.30 -9.82
C TYR A 193 -15.55 -2.03 -11.12
#